data_AF-A0A938D9F9-F1
#
_entry.id   AF-A0A938D9F9-F1
#
_cell.length_a   1.000
_cell.length_b   1.000
_cell.length_c   1.000
_cell.angle_alpha   90.00
_cell.angle_beta   90.00
_cell.angle_gamma   90.00
#
_symmetry.space_group_name_H-M   'P 1'
#
loop_
_entity.id
_entity.type
_entity.pdbx_description
1 polymer ?
#
loop_
_entity_poly.entity_id
_entity_poly.type
_entity_poly.pdbx_seq_one_letter_code
_entity_poly.pdbx_strand_id
1 'polypeptide(L)' 'MIGIITDAMDPMGRGRVRLRIPAMPGADSAWALTCVPFGGPAAAKPKVSDQVVIAFENGDSSRLVVLGKLAG' A
#
# COMPACT_ATOMS: atom_id res chain seq x y z
N MET A 1 -3.10 -9.99 -1.89
CA MET A 1 -2.27 -9.94 -3.12
C MET A 1 -0.95 -9.26 -2.82
N ILE A 2 0.03 -9.29 -3.74
CA ILE A 2 1.29 -8.56 -3.61
C ILE A 2 1.25 -7.28 -4.45
N GLY A 3 1.68 -6.17 -3.86
CA GLY A 3 1.90 -4.89 -4.52
C GLY A 3 3.33 -4.39 -4.32
N ILE A 4 3.76 -3.48 -5.17
CA ILE A 4 5.06 -2.81 -5.11
C ILE A 4 4.80 -1.31 -5.02
N ILE A 5 5.33 -0.64 -4.01
CA ILE A 5 5.13 0.80 -3.83
C ILE A 5 5.84 1.56 -4.95
N THR A 6 5.10 2.40 -5.67
CA THR A 6 5.64 3.29 -6.71
C THR A 6 5.73 4.73 -6.25
N ASP A 7 4.88 5.14 -5.32
CA ASP A 7 4.89 6.48 -4.74
C ASP A 7 4.48 6.43 -3.26
N ALA A 8 5.26 7.11 -2.41
CA ALA A 8 5.00 7.24 -0.97
C ALA A 8 4.88 8.72 -0.52
N MET A 9 4.91 9.67 -1.45
CA MET A 9 4.78 11.10 -1.17
C MET A 9 3.32 11.54 -1.25
N ASP A 10 2.50 11.09 -0.30
CA ASP A 10 1.08 11.46 -0.23
C ASP A 10 0.92 12.99 -0.12
N PRO A 11 0.34 13.68 -1.14
CA PRO A 11 0.18 15.13 -1.13
C PRO A 11 -0.70 15.65 0.01
N MET A 12 -1.56 14.78 0.57
CA MET A 12 -2.45 15.11 1.69
C MET A 12 -1.85 14.74 3.05
N GLY A 13 -0.66 14.15 3.09
CA GLY A 13 0.02 13.76 4.34
C GLY A 13 -0.72 12.69 5.15
N ARG A 14 -1.57 11.87 4.53
CA ARG A 14 -2.39 10.84 5.22
C ARG A 14 -1.71 9.48 5.33
N GLY A 15 -0.44 9.37 4.93
CA GLY A 15 0.30 8.11 4.95
C GLY A 15 -0.17 7.10 3.91
N ARG A 16 -0.77 7.58 2.81
CA ARG A 16 -1.17 6.72 1.69
C ARG A 16 0.01 6.45 0.75
N VAL A 17 -0.11 5.39 -0.04
CA VAL A 17 0.88 5.04 -1.07
C VAL A 17 0.19 4.68 -2.38
N ARG A 18 0.90 4.81 -3.49
CA ARG A 18 0.51 4.23 -4.78
C ARG A 18 1.31 2.97 -5.05
N LEU A 19 0.67 2.01 -5.72
CA LEU A 19 1.24 0.70 -5.95
C LEU A 19 1.11 0.29 -7.40
N ARG A 20 2.12 -0.42 -7.88
CA ARG A 20 1.98 -1.32 -9.02
C ARG A 20 1.60 -2.71 -8.51
N ILE A 21 0.59 -3.32 -9.11
CA ILE A 21 0.10 -4.65 -8.74
C ILE A 21 0.46 -5.61 -9.88
N PRO A 22 1.52 -6.45 -9.76
CA PRO A 22 1.99 -7.27 -10.88
C PRO A 22 0.94 -8.21 -11.47
N ALA A 23 0.02 -8.70 -10.64
CA ALA A 23 -1.08 -9.58 -11.07
C ALA A 23 -2.23 -8.84 -11.79
N MET A 24 -2.22 -7.50 -11.78
CA MET A 24 -3.21 -6.65 -12.46
C MET A 24 -2.47 -5.64 -13.34
N PRO A 25 -2.18 -6.00 -14.61
CA PRO A 25 -1.50 -5.10 -15.52
C PRO A 25 -2.35 -3.87 -15.80
N GLY A 26 -1.71 -2.69 -15.80
CA GLY A 26 -2.39 -1.42 -15.94
C GLY A 26 -1.56 -0.27 -15.35
N ALA A 27 -2.21 0.88 -15.17
CA ALA A 27 -1.63 2.00 -14.47
C ALA A 27 -1.49 1.72 -12.97
N ASP A 28 -0.63 2.51 -12.31
CA ASP A 28 -0.51 2.51 -10.85
C ASP A 28 -1.86 2.75 -10.17
N SER A 29 -2.01 2.15 -9.00
CA SER A 29 -3.21 2.24 -8.20
C SER A 29 -3.58 3.68 -7.80
N ALA A 30 -4.83 3.85 -7.36
CA ALA A 30 -5.21 4.98 -6.54
C ALA A 30 -4.41 5.00 -5.22
N TRP A 31 -4.44 6.13 -4.52
CA TRP A 31 -3.83 6.27 -3.20
C TRP A 31 -4.49 5.33 -2.18
N ALA A 32 -3.71 4.41 -1.65
CA ALA A 32 -4.14 3.37 -0.73
C ALA A 32 -3.75 3.69 0.71
N LEU A 33 -4.64 3.45 1.66
CA LEU A 33 -4.32 3.59 3.09
C LEU A 33 -3.40 2.47 3.54
N THR A 34 -2.47 2.82 4.44
CA THR A 34 -1.60 1.84 5.10
C THR A 34 -2.20 1.49 6.46
N CYS A 35 -2.47 0.20 6.68
CA CYS A 35 -2.87 -0.31 7.99
C CYS A 35 -1.74 -0.10 8.99
N VAL A 36 -2.10 0.40 10.16
CA VAL A 36 -1.19 0.61 11.28
C VAL A 36 -1.53 -0.36 12.41
N PRO A 37 -0.53 -0.98 13.06
CA PRO A 37 -0.80 -1.86 14.19
C PRO A 37 -1.39 -1.08 15.37
N PHE A 38 -2.39 -1.65 16.04
CA PHE A 38 -2.92 -1.07 17.28
C PHE A 38 -1.87 -1.15 18.38
N GLY A 39 -1.62 -0.02 19.07
CA GLY A 39 -0.73 0.04 20.24
C GLY A 39 0.75 -0.23 19.97
N GLY A 40 1.18 -0.32 18.70
CA GLY A 40 2.57 -0.51 18.33
C GLY A 40 3.36 0.80 18.19
N PRO A 41 4.71 0.74 18.17
CA PRO A 41 5.52 1.89 17.78
C PRO A 41 5.14 2.34 16.36
N ALA A 42 5.38 3.61 16.06
CA ALA A 42 5.15 4.15 14.73
C ALA A 42 5.85 3.25 13.69
N ALA A 43 5.06 2.68 12.76
CA ALA A 43 5.60 1.83 11.71
C ALA A 43 6.64 2.63 10.90
N ALA A 44 7.68 1.94 10.42
CA ALA A 44 8.63 2.55 9.49
C ALA A 44 7.87 3.12 8.29
N LYS A 45 8.26 4.31 7.84
CA LYS A 45 7.63 4.94 6.68
C LYS A 45 7.79 4.03 5.45
N PRO A 46 6.71 3.80 4.67
CA PRO A 46 6.79 3.04 3.44
C PRO A 46 7.79 3.68 2.47
N LYS A 47 8.51 2.85 1.71
CA LYS A 47 9.47 3.32 0.71
C LYS A 47 9.07 2.85 -0.68
N VAL A 48 9.41 3.66 -1.69
CA VAL A 48 9.34 3.22 -3.08
C VAL A 48 10.14 1.91 -3.24
N SER A 49 9.60 1.00 -4.02
CA SER A 49 10.08 -0.38 -4.25
C SER A 49 9.86 -1.36 -3.10
N ASP A 50 9.29 -0.96 -1.96
CA ASP A 50 8.87 -1.93 -0.94
C ASP A 50 7.79 -2.86 -1.52
N GLN A 51 7.96 -4.16 -1.30
CA GLN A 51 6.92 -5.15 -1.56
C GLN A 51 6.00 -5.25 -0.36
N VAL A 52 4.70 -5.24 -0.62
CA VAL A 52 3.67 -5.22 0.43
C VAL A 52 2.55 -6.21 0.15
N VAL A 53 1.90 -6.65 1.21
CA VAL A 53 0.64 -7.38 1.12
C VAL A 53 -0.51 -6.37 1.07
N ILE A 54 -1.40 -6.56 0.10
CA ILE A 54 -2.59 -5.71 -0.11
C ILE A 54 -3.88 -6.53 -0.05
N ALA A 55 -4.97 -5.86 0.28
CA ALA A 55 -6.34 -6.37 0.18
C ALA A 55 -7.25 -5.37 -0.55
N PHE A 56 -8.32 -5.88 -1.14
CA PHE A 56 -9.41 -5.09 -1.70
C PHE A 56 -10.62 -5.14 -0.79
N GLU A 57 -11.16 -3.99 -0.43
CA GLU A 57 -12.39 -3.90 0.34
C GLU A 57 -13.56 -4.39 -0.52
N ASN A 58 -14.29 -5.40 -0.04
CA ASN A 58 -15.43 -6.00 -0.74
C ASN A 58 -15.12 -6.44 -2.19
N GLY A 59 -13.86 -6.77 -2.49
CA GLY A 59 -13.42 -7.16 -3.83
C GLY A 59 -13.31 -6.01 -4.84
N ASP A 60 -13.50 -4.76 -4.42
CA ASP A 60 -13.38 -3.57 -5.27
C ASP A 60 -11.90 -3.15 -5.38
N SER A 61 -11.31 -3.30 -6.57
CA SER A 61 -9.90 -2.97 -6.82
C SER A 61 -9.59 -1.47 -6.72
N SER A 62 -10.60 -0.60 -6.75
CA SER A 62 -10.44 0.83 -6.50
C SER A 62 -10.33 1.17 -5.01
N ARG A 63 -10.75 0.25 -4.13
CA ARG A 63 -10.73 0.40 -2.66
C ARG A 63 -9.74 -0.56 -2.04
N LEU A 64 -8.46 -0.20 -2.15
CA LEU A 64 -7.38 -1.06 -1.71
C LEU A 64 -6.72 -0.55 -0.42
N VAL A 65 -6.24 -1.49 0.39
CA VAL A 65 -5.53 -1.22 1.63
C VAL A 65 -4.21 -1.99 1.67
N VAL A 66 -3.17 -1.36 2.21
CA VAL A 66 -1.88 -1.99 2.47
C VAL A 66 -1.89 -2.57 3.87
N LEU A 67 -1.74 -3.90 3.98
CA LEU A 67 -1.77 -4.60 5.26
C LEU A 67 -0.40 -4.58 5.97
N GLY A 68 0.68 -4.52 5.20
CA GLY A 68 2.03 -4.48 5.74
C GLY A 68 3.10 -4.79 4.69
N LYS A 69 4.35 -4.50 5.05
CA LYS A 69 5.52 -4.81 4.25
C LYS A 69 5.87 -6.30 4.34
N LEU A 70 6.24 -6.89 3.22
CA LEU A 70 6.92 -8.18 3.20
C LEU A 70 8.38 -7.98 3.59
N ALA A 71 8.82 -8.68 4.62
CA ALA A 71 10.22 -8.77 5.03
C ALA A 71 10.64 -10.24 4.94
N GLY A 72 11.73 -10.49 4.23
CA GLY A 72 12.44 -11.76 4.18
C GLY A 72 13.83 -11.60 4.77
#